data_AF-A0A1M5EK35-F1
#
_entry.id   AF-A0A1M5EK35-F1
#
_cell.length_a   1.000
_cell.length_b   1.000
_cell.length_c   1.000
_cell.angle_alpha   90.00
_cell.angle_beta   90.00
_cell.angle_gamma   90.00
#
_symmetry.space_group_name_H-M   'P 1'
#
loop_
_entity.id
_entity.type
_entity.pdbx_description
1 polymer ?
#
loop_
_entity_poly.entity_id
_entity_poly.type
_entity_poly.pdbx_seq_one_letter_code
_entity_poly.pdbx_strand_id
1 'polypeptide(L)'
;MNKYYALFVFSILFFQVGAQSIRKNFTEMSQYEKIELVNGFYALRSGGDLINDLATFHNDFFNFDNTIDPTRLDLHFNLPDEPERDIFLAWHRRQMFEVEQALQNVNPRISLVYWDSSVERSVNSTLWNQDLMGSFDANWSLGRALGAEGSLPITTGGGDNNVNVIQGISGTSWPAPDSQTVGFYAYSNRLERGRVHAGAHQWTGGMMPTGASPRDPVFYLHHTNVDRLWQEWETNNPGSSGFIRTSMLRYDGTYVFNGQTLPSVNPNSIIDSRVLGVFYARNGLAVLDNYIVSNTYNPEEVFYYQFVIEAGNNGFIVPSGRVARMESLNTIELKPGFMAQSGSTFTARIDVANSGLTGKSNRTLVVNDKPFDDLDIKNIVEWEEDNKDDSPVFLTTFPNPFINKITIKLNKKTDCSIEVFNMMGMSIRKESFQNTDTLEINNLYGLSSGIYVIQVVNGQGELLLAKRVVKL
;
A
#
# COMPACT_ATOMS: atom_id res chain seq x y z
N MET A 1 56.32 -32.60 -2.26
CA MET A 1 55.68 -31.41 -2.86
C MET A 1 54.18 -31.57 -2.75
N ASN A 2 53.55 -31.01 -1.71
CA ASN A 2 52.09 -31.02 -1.57
C ASN A 2 51.56 -29.71 -2.16
N LYS A 3 50.78 -29.82 -3.25
CA LYS A 3 50.07 -28.69 -3.85
C LYS A 3 48.76 -28.50 -3.07
N TYR A 4 48.64 -27.38 -2.35
CA TYR A 4 47.37 -26.94 -1.80
C TYR A 4 46.60 -26.20 -2.90
N TYR A 5 45.41 -26.70 -3.23
CA TYR A 5 44.47 -26.00 -4.10
C TYR A 5 43.56 -25.16 -3.21
N ALA A 6 43.71 -23.83 -3.28
CA ALA A 6 42.75 -22.91 -2.65
C ALA A 6 41.49 -22.90 -3.51
N LEU A 7 40.40 -23.45 -2.96
CA LEU A 7 39.07 -23.37 -3.56
C LEU A 7 38.49 -21.99 -3.25
N PHE A 8 38.49 -21.08 -4.22
CA PHE A 8 37.76 -19.82 -4.10
C PHE A 8 36.27 -20.11 -4.26
N VAL A 9 35.55 -20.20 -3.14
CA VAL A 9 34.09 -20.19 -3.14
C VAL A 9 33.68 -18.73 -3.31
N PHE A 10 33.27 -18.35 -4.53
CA PHE A 10 32.53 -17.12 -4.75
C PHE A 10 31.14 -17.28 -4.14
N SER A 11 30.95 -16.78 -2.92
CA SER A 11 29.63 -16.56 -2.35
C SER A 11 28.96 -15.43 -3.16
N ILE A 12 28.16 -15.81 -4.15
CA ILE A 12 27.25 -14.87 -4.80
C ILE A 12 26.15 -14.57 -3.77
N LEU A 13 26.28 -13.41 -3.11
CA LEU A 13 25.19 -12.84 -2.33
C LEU A 13 24.08 -12.44 -3.31
N PHE A 14 23.08 -13.32 -3.46
CA PHE A 14 21.85 -12.95 -4.14
C PHE A 14 21.07 -12.02 -3.20
N PHE A 15 21.16 -10.71 -3.43
CA PHE A 15 20.18 -9.78 -2.87
C PHE A 15 18.85 -10.06 -3.56
N GLN A 16 17.90 -10.63 -2.83
CA GLN A 16 16.55 -10.86 -3.31
C GLN A 16 15.82 -9.51 -3.32
N VAL A 17 15.64 -8.93 -4.51
CA VAL A 17 14.95 -7.64 -4.68
C VAL A 17 13.45 -7.90 -4.64
N GLY A 18 12.74 -7.29 -3.68
CA GLY A 18 11.28 -7.32 -3.60
C GLY A 18 10.62 -6.59 -4.76
N ALA A 19 9.51 -7.13 -5.30
CA ALA A 19 8.73 -6.42 -6.31
C ALA A 19 7.83 -5.35 -5.69
N GLN A 20 7.66 -4.23 -6.38
CA GLN A 20 6.58 -3.29 -6.11
C GLN A 20 5.22 -3.94 -6.32
N SER A 21 4.27 -3.55 -5.48
CA SER A 21 2.99 -4.21 -5.37
C SER A 21 2.04 -3.79 -6.48
N ILE A 22 1.67 -4.74 -7.35
CA ILE A 22 0.54 -4.60 -8.27
C ILE A 22 -0.58 -5.52 -7.79
N ARG A 23 -1.43 -4.97 -6.93
CA ARG A 23 -2.55 -5.69 -6.30
C ARG A 23 -3.67 -5.88 -7.31
N LYS A 24 -4.14 -7.12 -7.43
CA LYS A 24 -5.14 -7.53 -8.45
C LYS A 24 -6.32 -8.25 -7.79
N ASN A 25 -7.42 -8.45 -8.52
CA ASN A 25 -8.51 -9.28 -8.02
C ASN A 25 -8.00 -10.72 -7.84
N PHE A 26 -8.41 -11.42 -6.77
CA PHE A 26 -8.01 -12.83 -6.58
C PHE A 26 -8.42 -13.74 -7.77
N THR A 27 -9.46 -13.37 -8.52
CA THR A 27 -9.88 -14.10 -9.73
C THR A 27 -8.87 -14.01 -10.86
N GLU A 28 -7.99 -13.01 -10.84
CA GLU A 28 -6.92 -12.79 -11.81
C GLU A 28 -5.62 -13.53 -11.42
N MET A 29 -5.58 -14.23 -10.30
CA MET A 29 -4.39 -14.98 -9.89
C MET A 29 -4.13 -16.20 -10.76
N SER A 30 -2.87 -16.39 -11.14
CA SER A 30 -2.35 -17.66 -11.64
C SER A 30 -2.38 -18.74 -10.54
N GLN A 31 -2.30 -20.00 -10.94
CA GLN A 31 -2.21 -21.12 -9.99
C GLN A 31 -0.97 -21.02 -9.10
N TYR A 32 0.16 -20.55 -9.68
CA TYR A 32 1.40 -20.32 -8.94
C TYR A 32 1.20 -19.28 -7.83
N GLU A 33 0.61 -18.13 -8.14
CA GLU A 33 0.37 -17.08 -7.14
C GLU A 33 -0.54 -17.55 -6.01
N LYS A 34 -1.56 -18.38 -6.30
CA LYS A 34 -2.45 -18.93 -5.25
C LYS A 34 -1.67 -19.79 -4.27
N ILE A 35 -0.85 -20.71 -4.79
CA ILE A 35 0.00 -21.60 -3.98
C ILE A 35 0.97 -20.79 -3.12
N GLU A 36 1.68 -19.84 -3.74
CA GLU A 36 2.70 -19.06 -3.04
C GLU A 36 2.11 -18.07 -2.04
N LEU A 37 0.91 -17.52 -2.30
CA LEU A 37 0.21 -16.71 -1.32
C LEU A 37 -0.20 -17.54 -0.10
N VAL A 38 -0.74 -18.74 -0.31
CA VAL A 38 -1.10 -19.65 0.78
C VAL A 38 0.14 -20.06 1.59
N ASN A 39 1.22 -20.46 0.91
CA ASN A 39 2.50 -20.80 1.53
C ASN A 39 3.08 -19.62 2.32
N GLY A 40 3.01 -18.41 1.76
CA GLY A 40 3.45 -17.17 2.40
C GLY A 40 2.74 -16.94 3.73
N PHE A 41 1.42 -17.11 3.78
CA PHE A 41 0.67 -16.97 5.03
C PHE A 41 1.05 -18.01 6.09
N TYR A 42 1.33 -19.27 5.70
CA TYR A 42 1.89 -20.24 6.64
C TYR A 42 3.30 -19.85 7.11
N ALA A 43 4.14 -19.33 6.22
CA ALA A 43 5.48 -18.87 6.55
C ALA A 43 5.46 -17.69 7.54
N LEU A 44 4.52 -16.75 7.39
CA LEU A 44 4.33 -15.63 8.34
C LEU A 44 3.84 -16.07 9.73
N ARG A 45 3.43 -17.32 9.89
CA ARG A 45 3.12 -17.92 11.20
C ARG A 45 4.23 -18.81 11.74
N SER A 46 5.23 -19.12 10.92
CA SER A 46 6.34 -19.98 11.28
C SER A 46 7.40 -19.18 12.03
N GLY A 47 7.77 -19.61 13.24
CA GLY A 47 8.65 -18.84 14.12
C GLY A 47 7.87 -17.79 14.91
N GLY A 48 8.19 -16.50 14.72
CA GLY A 48 7.37 -15.41 15.25
C GLY A 48 6.04 -15.36 14.49
N ASP A 49 4.92 -15.58 15.18
CA ASP A 49 3.59 -15.66 14.56
C ASP A 49 3.05 -14.25 14.28
N LEU A 50 3.58 -13.61 13.24
CA LEU A 50 3.23 -12.25 12.84
C LEU A 50 1.72 -12.07 12.66
N ILE A 51 1.02 -13.09 12.15
CA ILE A 51 -0.43 -13.06 11.94
C ILE A 51 -1.17 -12.99 13.27
N ASN A 52 -0.79 -13.81 14.26
CA ASN A 52 -1.38 -13.73 15.60
C ASN A 52 -0.99 -12.44 16.32
N ASP A 53 0.24 -11.96 16.17
CA ASP A 53 0.70 -10.73 16.82
C ASP A 53 -0.08 -9.52 16.29
N LEU A 54 -0.28 -9.45 14.96
CA LEU A 54 -1.13 -8.44 14.32
C LEU A 54 -2.59 -8.56 14.76
N ALA A 55 -3.12 -9.77 14.88
CA ALA A 55 -4.47 -9.98 15.37
C ALA A 55 -4.63 -9.53 16.83
N THR A 56 -3.62 -9.77 17.66
CA THR A 56 -3.58 -9.33 19.06
C THR A 56 -3.51 -7.82 19.15
N PHE A 57 -2.58 -7.19 18.42
CA PHE A 57 -2.46 -5.74 18.35
C PHE A 57 -3.77 -5.09 17.88
N HIS A 58 -4.35 -5.59 16.79
CA HIS A 58 -5.59 -5.05 16.24
C HIS A 58 -6.75 -5.21 17.23
N ASN A 59 -6.83 -6.34 17.96
CA ASN A 59 -7.83 -6.55 18.99
C ASN A 59 -7.65 -5.60 20.17
N ASP A 60 -6.41 -5.46 20.64
CA ASP A 60 -6.06 -4.63 21.78
C ASP A 60 -6.34 -3.17 21.51
N PHE A 61 -6.20 -2.70 20.27
CA PHE A 61 -6.44 -1.31 19.83
C PHE A 61 -7.72 -1.13 19.00
N PHE A 62 -8.66 -2.09 19.04
CA PHE A 62 -9.77 -2.13 18.07
C PHE A 62 -10.64 -0.86 18.10
N ASN A 63 -11.33 -0.64 19.22
CA ASN A 63 -12.21 0.51 19.45
C ASN A 63 -12.30 0.74 20.98
N PHE A 64 -12.07 1.98 21.42
CA PHE A 64 -12.12 2.43 22.81
C PHE A 64 -13.22 3.47 23.05
N ASP A 65 -14.32 3.39 22.31
CA ASP A 65 -15.55 4.13 22.60
C ASP A 65 -15.90 3.97 24.10
N ASN A 66 -16.01 5.09 24.81
CA ASN A 66 -16.32 5.20 26.26
C ASN A 66 -15.15 5.03 27.25
N THR A 67 -13.89 5.13 26.82
CA THR A 67 -12.79 5.32 27.80
C THR A 67 -12.70 6.78 28.26
N ILE A 68 -12.37 7.00 29.53
CA ILE A 68 -12.25 8.35 30.13
C ILE A 68 -11.00 9.09 29.60
N ASP A 69 -10.09 8.38 28.93
CA ASP A 69 -8.82 8.91 28.45
C ASP A 69 -8.92 9.35 26.97
N PRO A 70 -9.08 10.67 26.69
CA PRO A 70 -9.19 11.19 25.32
C PRO A 70 -7.87 11.11 24.55
N THR A 71 -6.77 10.64 25.17
CA THR A 71 -5.47 10.47 24.50
C THR A 71 -5.24 9.04 23.99
N ARG A 72 -6.11 8.10 24.37
CA ARG A 72 -6.01 6.70 23.95
C ARG A 72 -6.34 6.58 22.46
N LEU A 73 -5.51 5.82 21.76
CA LEU A 73 -5.62 5.63 20.32
C LEU A 73 -6.24 4.28 20.02
N ASP A 74 -7.14 4.24 19.05
CA ASP A 74 -7.77 3.06 18.48
C ASP A 74 -7.79 3.15 16.96
N LEU A 75 -8.20 2.04 16.35
CA LEU A 75 -8.13 1.83 14.91
C LEU A 75 -9.46 2.04 14.20
N HIS A 76 -10.59 1.88 14.91
CA HIS A 76 -11.92 1.80 14.31
C HIS A 76 -12.94 2.72 14.96
N PHE A 77 -13.94 3.09 14.15
CA PHE A 77 -15.22 3.65 14.54
C PHE A 77 -15.16 5.01 15.25
N ASN A 78 -14.11 5.80 15.02
CA ASN A 78 -14.00 7.15 15.58
C ASN A 78 -15.01 8.12 14.97
N LEU A 79 -15.30 7.99 13.67
CA LEU A 79 -16.21 8.90 12.98
C LEU A 79 -17.68 8.56 13.26
N PRO A 80 -18.58 9.56 13.24
CA PRO A 80 -18.32 10.99 13.00
C PRO A 80 -17.91 11.79 14.24
N ASP A 81 -17.91 11.15 15.41
CA ASP A 81 -17.90 11.83 16.71
C ASP A 81 -16.50 12.30 17.14
N GLU A 82 -15.44 11.62 16.69
CA GLU A 82 -14.04 11.86 17.07
C GLU A 82 -13.10 11.97 15.85
N PRO A 83 -13.31 12.94 14.94
CA PRO A 83 -12.51 13.09 13.71
C PRO A 83 -11.02 13.37 13.94
N GLU A 84 -10.63 13.81 15.13
CA GLU A 84 -9.24 13.99 15.55
C GLU A 84 -8.52 12.66 15.85
N ARG A 85 -9.27 11.57 16.07
CA ARG A 85 -8.77 10.23 16.33
C ARG A 85 -8.75 9.35 15.08
N ASP A 86 -9.54 9.70 14.06
CA ASP A 86 -9.68 8.91 12.82
C ASP A 86 -8.32 8.62 12.13
N ILE A 87 -8.05 7.34 11.97
CA ILE A 87 -6.90 6.80 11.23
C ILE A 87 -7.26 5.55 10.41
N PHE A 88 -8.53 5.13 10.39
CA PHE A 88 -8.97 3.80 9.91
C PHE A 88 -8.39 3.43 8.54
N LEU A 89 -8.64 4.27 7.52
CA LEU A 89 -8.19 4.00 6.14
C LEU A 89 -6.66 4.01 6.01
N ALA A 90 -5.99 4.98 6.64
CA ALA A 90 -4.53 5.11 6.57
C ALA A 90 -3.81 3.96 7.30
N TRP A 91 -4.33 3.55 8.45
CA TRP A 91 -3.76 2.46 9.23
C TRP A 91 -3.85 1.13 8.47
N HIS A 92 -5.01 0.80 7.93
CA HIS A 92 -5.18 -0.44 7.15
C HIS A 92 -4.35 -0.44 5.87
N ARG A 93 -4.24 0.69 5.15
CA ARG A 93 -3.31 0.82 4.02
C ARG A 93 -1.88 0.47 4.43
N ARG A 94 -1.40 1.03 5.54
CA ARG A 94 -0.05 0.76 6.04
C ARG A 94 0.11 -0.70 6.44
N GLN A 95 -0.87 -1.27 7.14
CA GLN A 95 -0.85 -2.67 7.55
C GLN A 95 -0.79 -3.61 6.33
N MET A 96 -1.61 -3.37 5.30
CA MET A 96 -1.57 -4.18 4.06
C MET A 96 -0.20 -4.10 3.41
N PHE A 97 0.37 -2.89 3.31
CA PHE A 97 1.72 -2.72 2.78
C PHE A 97 2.76 -3.52 3.58
N GLU A 98 2.74 -3.47 4.91
CA GLU A 98 3.75 -4.16 5.73
C GLU A 98 3.63 -5.69 5.72
N VAL A 99 2.40 -6.21 5.71
CA VAL A 99 2.17 -7.65 5.53
C VAL A 99 2.61 -8.10 4.14
N GLU A 100 2.37 -7.28 3.12
CA GLU A 100 2.86 -7.54 1.77
C GLU A 100 4.39 -7.54 1.68
N GLN A 101 5.07 -6.60 2.34
CA GLN A 101 6.53 -6.63 2.45
C GLN A 101 7.02 -7.92 3.14
N ALA A 102 6.34 -8.35 4.20
CA ALA A 102 6.67 -9.60 4.88
C ALA A 102 6.46 -10.83 3.98
N LEU A 103 5.37 -10.87 3.20
CA LEU A 103 5.15 -11.91 2.18
C LEU A 103 6.24 -11.86 1.10
N GLN A 104 6.70 -10.68 0.71
CA GLN A 104 7.74 -10.51 -0.32
C GLN A 104 9.13 -10.92 0.15
N ASN A 105 9.40 -10.84 1.45
CA ASN A 105 10.61 -11.43 2.04
C ASN A 105 10.63 -12.96 1.90
N VAL A 106 9.45 -13.61 1.84
CA VAL A 106 9.32 -15.04 1.55
C VAL A 106 9.38 -15.28 0.04
N ASN A 107 8.57 -14.57 -0.73
CA ASN A 107 8.55 -14.64 -2.19
C ASN A 107 8.34 -13.24 -2.81
N PRO A 108 9.39 -12.65 -3.42
CA PRO A 108 9.39 -11.27 -3.90
C PRO A 108 8.44 -11.03 -5.08
N ARG A 109 7.88 -12.08 -5.68
CA ARG A 109 6.95 -11.97 -6.81
C ARG A 109 5.49 -11.95 -6.40
N ILE A 110 5.18 -12.15 -5.12
CA ILE A 110 3.81 -12.15 -4.62
C ILE A 110 3.43 -10.76 -4.13
N SER A 111 2.23 -10.34 -4.50
CA SER A 111 1.54 -9.18 -3.94
C SER A 111 0.24 -9.67 -3.31
N LEU A 112 -0.27 -8.91 -2.34
CA LEU A 112 -1.64 -9.09 -1.87
C LEU A 112 -2.62 -8.90 -3.03
N VAL A 113 -3.74 -9.59 -2.93
CA VAL A 113 -4.85 -9.51 -3.88
C VAL A 113 -6.07 -8.98 -3.16
N TYR A 114 -7.03 -8.41 -3.89
CA TYR A 114 -8.28 -7.96 -3.30
C TYR A 114 -9.43 -8.93 -3.56
N TRP A 115 -10.30 -9.07 -2.57
CA TRP A 115 -11.62 -9.67 -2.72
C TRP A 115 -12.67 -8.57 -2.90
N ASP A 116 -13.18 -8.42 -4.13
CA ASP A 116 -14.31 -7.52 -4.39
C ASP A 116 -15.63 -8.14 -3.94
N SER A 117 -15.95 -7.95 -2.66
CA SER A 117 -17.17 -8.47 -2.03
C SER A 117 -18.46 -7.85 -2.56
N SER A 118 -18.41 -6.82 -3.40
CA SER A 118 -19.60 -6.28 -4.09
C SER A 118 -20.00 -7.11 -5.33
N VAL A 119 -19.05 -7.91 -5.83
CA VAL A 119 -19.21 -8.77 -7.01
C VAL A 119 -19.17 -10.24 -6.61
N GLU A 120 -18.11 -10.66 -5.91
CA GLU A 120 -17.87 -12.05 -5.49
C GLU A 120 -18.59 -12.34 -4.17
N ARG A 121 -19.89 -12.64 -4.28
CA ARG A 121 -20.82 -12.74 -3.13
C ARG A 121 -21.28 -14.15 -2.80
N SER A 122 -20.81 -15.15 -3.55
CA SER A 122 -21.24 -16.54 -3.40
C SER A 122 -20.47 -17.23 -2.28
N VAL A 123 -21.19 -17.99 -1.44
CA VAL A 123 -20.57 -18.94 -0.49
C VAL A 123 -19.80 -20.06 -1.19
N ASN A 124 -20.07 -20.28 -2.49
CA ASN A 124 -19.38 -21.25 -3.35
C ASN A 124 -18.33 -20.57 -4.26
N SER A 125 -17.91 -19.33 -3.98
CA SER A 125 -16.85 -18.68 -4.74
C SER A 125 -15.54 -19.47 -4.64
N THR A 126 -14.74 -19.44 -5.70
CA THR A 126 -13.41 -20.07 -5.72
C THR A 126 -12.44 -19.50 -4.67
N LEU A 127 -12.77 -18.33 -4.10
CA LEU A 127 -12.08 -17.77 -2.95
C LEU A 127 -11.98 -18.77 -1.80
N TRP A 128 -13.06 -19.51 -1.56
CA TRP A 128 -13.23 -20.43 -0.42
C TRP A 128 -12.76 -21.86 -0.72
N ASN A 129 -12.16 -22.11 -1.88
CA ASN A 129 -11.59 -23.41 -2.19
C ASN A 129 -10.37 -23.70 -1.30
N GLN A 130 -10.09 -24.98 -1.09
CA GLN A 130 -8.99 -25.45 -0.25
C GLN A 130 -7.60 -25.02 -0.76
N ASP A 131 -7.46 -24.77 -2.07
CA ASP A 131 -6.23 -24.30 -2.71
C ASP A 131 -6.01 -22.78 -2.59
N LEU A 132 -6.94 -22.06 -1.93
CA LEU A 132 -6.80 -20.65 -1.59
C LEU A 132 -7.22 -20.41 -0.12
N MET A 133 -8.31 -19.68 0.16
CA MET A 133 -8.62 -19.29 1.53
C MET A 133 -9.26 -20.44 2.35
N GLY A 134 -9.80 -21.47 1.69
CA GLY A 134 -10.62 -22.49 2.32
C GLY A 134 -9.89 -23.37 3.33
N SER A 135 -8.62 -23.69 3.10
CA SER A 135 -7.85 -24.58 3.99
C SER A 135 -7.56 -23.96 5.36
N PHE A 136 -7.46 -22.62 5.43
CA PHE A 136 -7.21 -21.91 6.68
C PHE A 136 -8.34 -22.07 7.70
N ASP A 137 -9.59 -22.26 7.27
CA ASP A 137 -10.73 -22.30 8.19
C ASP A 137 -10.59 -23.45 9.21
N ALA A 138 -10.36 -24.66 8.71
CA ALA A 138 -10.09 -25.82 9.56
C ALA A 138 -8.70 -25.74 10.20
N ASN A 139 -7.66 -25.45 9.41
CA ASN A 139 -6.27 -25.53 9.88
C ASN A 139 -5.95 -24.52 10.98
N TRP A 140 -6.58 -23.34 10.96
CA TRP A 140 -6.33 -22.27 11.93
C TRP A 140 -7.51 -22.06 12.90
N SER A 141 -8.52 -22.95 12.85
CA SER A 141 -9.70 -22.92 13.71
C SER A 141 -10.43 -21.58 13.66
N LEU A 142 -10.71 -21.08 12.45
CA LEU A 142 -11.29 -19.76 12.23
C LEU A 142 -12.80 -19.73 12.45
N GLY A 143 -13.48 -20.87 12.23
CA GLY A 143 -14.91 -21.03 12.50
C GLY A 143 -15.80 -20.21 11.58
N ARG A 144 -15.44 -20.08 10.30
CA ARG A 144 -16.20 -19.29 9.33
C ARG A 144 -17.63 -19.80 9.21
N ALA A 145 -18.57 -18.88 9.00
CA ALA A 145 -19.99 -19.15 8.83
C ALA A 145 -20.53 -18.30 7.67
N LEU A 146 -20.03 -18.58 6.46
CA LEU A 146 -20.24 -17.75 5.28
C LEU A 146 -21.74 -17.50 5.02
N GLY A 147 -22.13 -16.23 5.05
CA GLY A 147 -23.50 -15.78 4.81
C GLY A 147 -24.52 -16.09 5.90
N ALA A 148 -24.09 -16.60 7.06
CA ALA A 148 -24.98 -16.83 8.19
C ALA A 148 -25.45 -15.51 8.83
N GLU A 149 -24.57 -14.51 8.89
CA GLU A 149 -24.85 -13.18 9.44
C GLU A 149 -24.43 -12.07 8.48
N GLY A 150 -24.96 -10.87 8.68
CA GLY A 150 -24.64 -9.72 7.83
C GLY A 150 -25.06 -9.89 6.37
N SER A 151 -24.61 -8.94 5.54
CA SER A 151 -24.82 -9.00 4.10
C SER A 151 -23.65 -8.30 3.39
N LEU A 152 -23.25 -8.87 2.26
CA LEU A 152 -22.25 -8.28 1.39
C LEU A 152 -22.81 -7.07 0.63
N PRO A 153 -21.95 -6.08 0.31
CA PRO A 153 -22.37 -4.88 -0.40
C PRO A 153 -22.93 -5.22 -1.79
N ILE A 154 -23.71 -4.30 -2.34
CA ILE A 154 -24.31 -4.40 -3.67
C ILE A 154 -23.79 -3.29 -4.57
N THR A 155 -24.04 -3.39 -5.88
CA THR A 155 -23.69 -2.37 -6.88
C THR A 155 -24.91 -1.65 -7.45
N THR A 156 -26.11 -2.12 -7.13
CA THR A 156 -27.40 -1.58 -7.61
C THR A 156 -28.30 -1.21 -6.44
N GLY A 157 -29.29 -0.34 -6.66
CA GLY A 157 -30.17 0.17 -5.60
C GLY A 157 -29.59 1.39 -4.86
N GLY A 158 -30.26 1.84 -3.80
CA GLY A 158 -29.87 3.02 -3.01
C GLY A 158 -29.35 2.68 -1.61
N GLY A 159 -28.75 3.67 -0.94
CA GLY A 159 -28.28 3.60 0.45
C GLY A 159 -26.86 3.06 0.63
N ASP A 160 -26.39 3.05 1.89
CA ASP A 160 -24.99 2.75 2.25
C ASP A 160 -24.60 1.27 2.09
N ASN A 161 -25.53 0.42 1.67
CA ASN A 161 -25.25 -0.95 1.25
C ASN A 161 -24.67 -1.01 -0.18
N ASN A 162 -24.83 0.06 -0.97
CA ASN A 162 -24.36 0.13 -2.35
C ASN A 162 -22.98 0.79 -2.44
N VAL A 163 -21.98 0.06 -2.93
CA VAL A 163 -20.60 0.57 -3.10
C VAL A 163 -20.54 1.81 -3.99
N ASN A 164 -21.39 1.90 -5.03
CA ASN A 164 -21.43 3.03 -5.94
C ASN A 164 -21.99 4.30 -5.27
N VAL A 165 -22.89 4.15 -4.29
CA VAL A 165 -23.40 5.27 -3.50
C VAL A 165 -22.29 5.82 -2.60
N ILE A 166 -21.53 4.93 -1.94
CA ILE A 166 -20.39 5.32 -1.10
C ILE A 166 -19.30 5.99 -1.94
N GLN A 167 -18.93 5.40 -3.09
CA GLN A 167 -17.95 5.98 -4.02
C GLN A 167 -18.37 7.32 -4.61
N GLY A 168 -19.68 7.61 -4.67
CA GLY A 168 -20.24 8.88 -5.14
C GLY A 168 -20.23 10.00 -4.09
N ILE A 169 -19.89 9.72 -2.83
CA ILE A 169 -19.76 10.76 -1.79
C ILE A 169 -18.63 11.70 -2.23
N SER A 170 -18.95 12.97 -2.40
CA SER A 170 -18.02 13.99 -2.90
C SER A 170 -18.29 15.31 -2.19
N GLY A 171 -17.48 16.33 -2.48
CA GLY A 171 -17.55 17.64 -1.85
C GLY A 171 -16.48 17.87 -0.78
N THR A 172 -16.44 19.09 -0.25
CA THR A 172 -15.43 19.54 0.71
C THR A 172 -16.09 19.94 2.03
N SER A 173 -15.84 19.20 3.09
CA SER A 173 -16.19 19.55 4.48
C SER A 173 -14.93 19.50 5.34
N TRP A 174 -13.93 20.31 4.99
CA TRP A 174 -12.67 20.38 5.74
C TRP A 174 -12.60 21.61 6.65
N PRO A 175 -12.58 21.45 7.97
CA PRO A 175 -13.52 20.69 8.79
C PRO A 175 -14.79 21.54 9.02
N ALA A 176 -15.95 21.06 8.59
CA ALA A 176 -17.24 21.72 8.83
C ALA A 176 -18.17 20.84 9.69
N PRO A 177 -19.15 21.42 10.41
CA PRO A 177 -20.09 20.69 11.26
C PRO A 177 -20.98 19.64 10.54
N ASP A 178 -20.91 19.55 9.20
CA ASP A 178 -21.74 18.67 8.36
C ASP A 178 -20.98 17.46 7.77
N SER A 179 -19.82 17.11 8.33
CA SER A 179 -18.94 15.98 7.95
C SER A 179 -19.62 14.60 7.89
N GLN A 180 -20.90 14.51 8.27
CA GLN A 180 -21.71 13.30 8.27
C GLN A 180 -22.31 12.95 6.88
N THR A 181 -22.38 13.91 5.94
CA THR A 181 -23.09 13.69 4.67
C THR A 181 -22.24 13.84 3.41
N VAL A 182 -21.18 14.65 3.43
CA VAL A 182 -20.32 14.93 2.27
C VAL A 182 -18.83 14.90 2.65
N GLY A 183 -17.98 14.74 1.64
CA GLY A 183 -16.52 14.78 1.80
C GLY A 183 -15.90 13.51 2.42
N PHE A 184 -14.61 13.62 2.74
CA PHE A 184 -13.78 12.48 3.13
C PHE A 184 -14.24 11.76 4.40
N TYR A 185 -14.60 12.50 5.47
CA TYR A 185 -15.07 11.86 6.70
C TYR A 185 -16.43 11.17 6.54
N ALA A 186 -17.34 11.70 5.71
CA ALA A 186 -18.59 11.02 5.39
C ALA A 186 -18.32 9.72 4.60
N TYR A 187 -17.38 9.77 3.65
CA TYR A 187 -16.92 8.60 2.89
C TYR A 187 -16.32 7.54 3.82
N SER A 188 -15.31 7.92 4.62
CA SER A 188 -14.61 7.02 5.55
C SER A 188 -15.58 6.36 6.53
N ASN A 189 -16.41 7.17 7.20
CA ASN A 189 -17.40 6.69 8.17
C ASN A 189 -18.40 5.69 7.57
N ARG A 190 -18.99 6.01 6.42
CA ARG A 190 -19.99 5.13 5.79
C ARG A 190 -19.36 3.89 5.18
N LEU A 191 -18.14 3.98 4.68
CA LEU A 191 -17.39 2.82 4.19
C LEU A 191 -17.14 1.85 5.34
N GLU A 192 -16.57 2.34 6.44
CA GLU A 192 -16.16 1.55 7.60
C GLU A 192 -17.35 0.89 8.32
N ARG A 193 -18.36 1.68 8.70
CA ARG A 193 -19.54 1.19 9.45
C ARG A 193 -20.54 0.46 8.56
N GLY A 194 -20.52 0.73 7.25
CA GLY A 194 -21.46 0.19 6.28
C GLY A 194 -21.15 -1.23 5.81
N ARG A 195 -21.93 -1.70 4.82
CA ARG A 195 -21.76 -3.07 4.30
C ARG A 195 -20.47 -3.26 3.52
N VAL A 196 -19.86 -2.18 3.04
CA VAL A 196 -18.62 -2.23 2.26
C VAL A 196 -17.48 -2.84 3.08
N HIS A 197 -17.34 -2.45 4.35
CA HIS A 197 -16.37 -3.03 5.29
C HIS A 197 -17.03 -3.97 6.30
N ALA A 198 -17.83 -3.44 7.24
CA ALA A 198 -18.42 -4.23 8.33
C ALA A 198 -19.29 -5.40 7.82
N GLY A 199 -19.95 -5.23 6.68
CA GLY A 199 -20.74 -6.30 6.05
C GLY A 199 -19.93 -7.54 5.69
N ALA A 200 -18.71 -7.37 5.16
CA ALA A 200 -17.84 -8.49 4.78
C ALA A 200 -17.26 -9.21 6.00
N HIS A 201 -16.93 -8.47 7.07
CA HIS A 201 -16.53 -9.05 8.35
C HIS A 201 -17.65 -9.95 8.91
N GLN A 202 -18.88 -9.44 8.99
CA GLN A 202 -20.03 -10.20 9.50
C GLN A 202 -20.40 -11.38 8.60
N TRP A 203 -20.40 -11.18 7.28
CA TRP A 203 -20.75 -12.22 6.31
C TRP A 203 -19.78 -13.38 6.29
N THR A 204 -18.49 -13.14 6.58
CA THR A 204 -17.52 -14.23 6.65
C THR A 204 -17.72 -15.07 7.93
N GLY A 205 -18.10 -14.43 9.03
CA GLY A 205 -18.27 -15.09 10.33
C GLY A 205 -16.95 -15.54 10.97
N GLY A 206 -17.03 -16.29 12.07
CA GLY A 206 -15.85 -16.80 12.77
C GLY A 206 -15.01 -15.70 13.43
N MET A 207 -13.72 -15.64 13.11
CA MET A 207 -12.80 -14.60 13.60
C MET A 207 -13.04 -13.23 12.98
N MET A 208 -13.52 -13.17 11.73
CA MET A 208 -13.71 -11.92 10.98
C MET A 208 -14.59 -10.87 11.68
N PRO A 209 -15.71 -11.17 12.34
CA PRO A 209 -16.50 -10.14 13.03
C PRO A 209 -15.88 -9.60 14.32
N THR A 210 -14.70 -10.08 14.75
CA THR A 210 -14.07 -9.71 16.02
C THR A 210 -12.88 -8.76 15.84
N GLY A 211 -12.40 -8.18 16.95
CA GLY A 211 -11.13 -7.45 16.99
C GLY A 211 -9.92 -8.31 16.62
N ALA A 212 -10.01 -9.64 16.69
CA ALA A 212 -8.95 -10.56 16.26
C ALA A 212 -9.05 -10.96 14.77
N SER A 213 -9.84 -10.25 13.96
CA SER A 213 -10.07 -10.56 12.55
C SER A 213 -8.82 -10.73 11.67
N PRO A 214 -7.67 -10.06 11.91
CA PRO A 214 -6.45 -10.35 11.15
C PRO A 214 -5.95 -11.81 11.25
N ARG A 215 -6.44 -12.59 12.22
CA ARG A 215 -6.14 -14.04 12.33
C ARG A 215 -6.61 -14.83 11.12
N ASP A 216 -7.63 -14.35 10.41
CA ASP A 216 -8.12 -14.96 9.17
C ASP A 216 -7.44 -14.30 7.95
N PRO A 217 -6.70 -15.04 7.09
CA PRO A 217 -6.04 -14.46 5.93
C PRO A 217 -6.96 -13.70 4.96
N VAL A 218 -8.26 -14.01 4.93
CA VAL A 218 -9.20 -13.27 4.07
C VAL A 218 -9.38 -11.82 4.53
N PHE A 219 -9.03 -11.48 5.77
CA PHE A 219 -8.91 -10.11 6.26
C PHE A 219 -8.03 -9.27 5.35
N TYR A 220 -6.85 -9.78 4.98
CA TYR A 220 -5.90 -9.03 4.15
C TYR A 220 -6.42 -8.84 2.72
N LEU A 221 -7.16 -9.82 2.18
CA LEU A 221 -7.81 -9.69 0.87
C LEU A 221 -8.97 -8.68 0.91
N HIS A 222 -9.74 -8.70 2.00
CA HIS A 222 -10.82 -7.76 2.23
C HIS A 222 -10.31 -6.32 2.37
N HIS A 223 -9.32 -6.09 3.24
CA HIS A 223 -8.74 -4.77 3.46
C HIS A 223 -7.91 -4.27 2.29
N THR A 224 -7.36 -5.16 1.46
CA THR A 224 -6.78 -4.77 0.16
C THR A 224 -7.86 -4.22 -0.79
N ASN A 225 -9.12 -4.72 -0.72
CA ASN A 225 -10.24 -4.14 -1.47
C ASN A 225 -10.71 -2.81 -0.86
N VAL A 226 -10.74 -2.67 0.47
CA VAL A 226 -11.05 -1.39 1.14
C VAL A 226 -10.05 -0.32 0.72
N ASP A 227 -8.76 -0.65 0.74
CA ASP A 227 -7.69 0.24 0.33
C ASP A 227 -7.77 0.61 -1.17
N ARG A 228 -8.11 -0.36 -2.03
CA ARG A 228 -8.39 -0.13 -3.46
C ARG A 228 -9.53 0.86 -3.66
N LEU A 229 -10.62 0.69 -2.91
CA LEU A 229 -11.80 1.56 -2.98
C LEU A 229 -11.45 2.98 -2.55
N TRP A 230 -10.61 3.17 -1.54
CA TRP A 230 -10.12 4.49 -1.15
C TRP A 230 -9.23 5.11 -2.23
N GLN A 231 -8.30 4.36 -2.83
CA GLN A 231 -7.48 4.85 -3.94
C GLN A 231 -8.32 5.27 -5.16
N GLU A 232 -9.40 4.54 -5.45
CA GLU A 232 -10.35 4.89 -6.50
C GLU A 232 -11.12 6.17 -6.17
N TRP A 233 -11.59 6.28 -4.93
CA TRP A 233 -12.27 7.48 -4.46
C TRP A 233 -11.38 8.71 -4.56
N GLU A 234 -10.10 8.61 -4.15
CA GLU A 234 -9.09 9.66 -4.30
C GLU A 234 -8.83 10.06 -5.74
N THR A 235 -8.88 9.09 -6.66
CA THR A 235 -8.71 9.37 -8.09
C THR A 235 -9.85 10.22 -8.63
N ASN A 236 -11.07 9.97 -8.15
CA ASN A 236 -12.28 10.70 -8.53
C ASN A 236 -12.46 12.01 -7.75
N ASN A 237 -11.85 12.13 -6.57
CA ASN A 237 -11.96 13.27 -5.66
C ASN A 237 -10.55 13.77 -5.27
N PRO A 238 -9.75 14.22 -6.25
CA PRO A 238 -8.32 14.42 -6.03
C PRO A 238 -8.03 15.49 -4.97
N GLY A 239 -7.37 15.06 -3.90
CA GLY A 239 -7.05 15.86 -2.72
C GLY A 239 -8.22 16.01 -1.73
N SER A 240 -9.35 15.35 -1.91
CA SER A 240 -10.42 15.48 -0.92
C SER A 240 -10.10 14.77 0.40
N SER A 241 -9.21 13.76 0.41
CA SER A 241 -8.77 13.11 1.65
C SER A 241 -7.87 13.99 2.51
N GLY A 242 -8.06 13.89 3.81
CA GLY A 242 -7.17 14.47 4.81
C GLY A 242 -7.49 13.92 6.19
N PHE A 243 -6.48 13.85 7.05
CA PHE A 243 -6.63 13.48 8.45
C PHE A 243 -6.23 14.68 9.33
N ILE A 244 -7.02 14.98 10.37
CA ILE A 244 -6.61 15.97 11.38
C ILE A 244 -5.34 15.49 12.08
N ARG A 245 -5.23 14.18 12.30
CA ARG A 245 -4.09 13.55 12.94
C ARG A 245 -2.84 13.57 12.05
N THR A 246 -1.69 13.80 12.67
CA THR A 246 -0.38 13.86 11.97
C THR A 246 0.56 12.71 12.36
N SER A 247 0.04 11.75 13.11
CA SER A 247 0.71 10.54 13.58
C SER A 247 -0.35 9.45 13.72
N MET A 248 0.01 8.17 13.60
CA MET A 248 -0.88 7.03 13.85
C MET A 248 -0.13 5.89 14.52
N LEU A 249 -0.88 5.04 15.24
CA LEU A 249 -0.37 3.78 15.79
C LEU A 249 0.20 2.91 14.67
N ARG A 250 1.22 2.10 14.97
CA ARG A 250 1.81 1.16 14.02
C ARG A 250 2.33 -0.05 14.76
N TYR A 251 2.12 -1.23 14.18
CA TYR A 251 2.83 -2.43 14.58
C TYR A 251 4.09 -2.56 13.72
N ASP A 252 5.28 -2.49 14.31
CA ASP A 252 6.56 -2.57 13.60
C ASP A 252 7.35 -3.87 13.89
N GLY A 253 6.73 -4.81 14.61
CA GLY A 253 7.37 -6.07 15.04
C GLY A 253 8.15 -5.99 16.35
N THR A 254 8.17 -4.84 17.04
CA THR A 254 8.97 -4.65 18.29
C THR A 254 8.16 -4.67 19.58
N TYR A 255 6.91 -5.16 19.58
CA TYR A 255 6.00 -4.93 20.71
C TYR A 255 6.45 -5.62 22.01
N VAL A 256 6.97 -4.83 22.96
CA VAL A 256 7.01 -5.13 24.40
C VAL A 256 6.21 -4.05 25.13
N PHE A 257 5.10 -4.44 25.74
CA PHE A 257 4.28 -3.57 26.58
C PHE A 257 4.99 -3.32 27.92
N ASN A 258 5.82 -2.27 28.00
CA ASN A 258 6.38 -1.65 29.23
C ASN A 258 7.25 -0.40 28.93
N GLY A 259 6.75 0.53 28.10
CA GLY A 259 7.26 1.92 28.08
C GLY A 259 8.23 2.33 26.96
N GLN A 260 8.03 1.90 25.71
CA GLN A 260 8.73 2.52 24.56
C GLN A 260 7.81 2.92 23.40
N THR A 261 8.26 3.96 22.70
CA THR A 261 7.61 4.75 21.65
C THR A 261 7.27 3.92 20.41
N LEU A 262 6.02 3.97 19.97
CA LEU A 262 5.57 3.38 18.70
C LEU A 262 6.06 4.25 17.53
N PRO A 263 6.68 3.69 16.47
CA PRO A 263 7.05 4.48 15.31
C PRO A 263 5.81 5.11 14.68
N SER A 264 5.77 6.44 14.64
CA SER A 264 4.64 7.18 14.09
C SER A 264 4.75 7.34 12.58
N VAL A 265 3.70 6.93 11.86
CA VAL A 265 3.50 7.34 10.46
C VAL A 265 2.51 8.49 10.43
N ASN A 266 2.75 9.50 9.62
CA ASN A 266 1.73 10.52 9.39
C ASN A 266 0.68 9.96 8.41
N PRO A 267 -0.60 9.82 8.78
CA PRO A 267 -1.61 9.27 7.87
C PRO A 267 -1.76 10.11 6.58
N ASN A 268 -1.51 11.42 6.65
CA ASN A 268 -1.52 12.30 5.49
C ASN A 268 -0.35 12.05 4.51
N SER A 269 0.73 11.39 4.94
CA SER A 269 1.86 11.08 4.03
C SER A 269 1.60 9.87 3.14
N ILE A 270 0.51 9.11 3.39
CA ILE A 270 0.17 7.87 2.68
C ILE A 270 -1.23 7.89 2.06
N ILE A 271 -1.83 9.08 1.87
CA ILE A 271 -3.12 9.26 1.16
C ILE A 271 -3.06 8.76 -0.29
N ASP A 272 -1.89 8.85 -0.94
CA ASP A 272 -1.67 8.26 -2.25
C ASP A 272 -0.90 6.96 -2.07
N SER A 273 -1.51 5.81 -2.41
CA SER A 273 -0.87 4.49 -2.26
C SER A 273 0.44 4.37 -3.05
N ARG A 274 0.58 5.16 -4.12
CA ARG A 274 1.80 5.17 -4.94
C ARG A 274 3.02 5.65 -4.19
N VAL A 275 2.90 6.40 -3.09
CA VAL A 275 4.09 6.75 -2.27
C VAL A 275 4.74 5.52 -1.61
N LEU A 276 4.00 4.41 -1.52
CA LEU A 276 4.47 3.12 -1.04
C LEU A 276 4.88 2.20 -2.20
N GLY A 277 4.79 2.65 -3.45
CA GLY A 277 4.98 1.79 -4.62
C GLY A 277 3.84 0.82 -4.87
N VAL A 278 2.66 1.07 -4.30
CA VAL A 278 1.48 0.21 -4.43
C VAL A 278 0.58 0.70 -5.56
N PHE A 279 0.17 -0.22 -6.43
CA PHE A 279 -0.74 -0.01 -7.55
C PHE A 279 -1.85 -1.06 -7.54
N TYR A 280 -2.96 -0.74 -8.21
CA TYR A 280 -4.10 -1.64 -8.36
C TYR A 280 -4.36 -1.93 -9.83
N ALA A 281 -4.36 -3.20 -10.18
CA ALA A 281 -4.75 -3.67 -11.49
C ALA A 281 -6.21 -4.13 -11.51
N ARG A 282 -6.87 -4.00 -12.66
CA ARG A 282 -8.25 -4.47 -12.87
C ARG A 282 -8.40 -4.97 -14.29
N ASN A 283 -9.13 -6.08 -14.45
CA ASN A 283 -9.51 -6.61 -15.76
C ASN A 283 -8.29 -6.83 -16.67
N GLY A 284 -7.19 -7.34 -16.11
CA GLY A 284 -5.98 -7.60 -16.88
C GLY A 284 -5.16 -6.36 -17.23
N LEU A 285 -5.43 -5.19 -16.64
CA LEU A 285 -4.68 -3.97 -16.88
C LEU A 285 -4.15 -3.36 -15.57
N ALA A 286 -2.84 -3.18 -15.50
CA ALA A 286 -2.16 -2.39 -14.48
C ALA A 286 -1.71 -1.06 -15.08
N VAL A 287 -2.25 0.05 -14.59
CA VAL A 287 -1.85 1.40 -15.01
C VAL A 287 -0.89 1.99 -13.98
N LEU A 288 0.33 2.25 -14.41
CA LEU A 288 1.41 2.83 -13.62
C LEU A 288 1.57 4.29 -14.06
N ASP A 289 0.84 5.17 -13.39
CA ASP A 289 0.86 6.61 -13.62
C ASP A 289 1.21 7.39 -12.35
N ASN A 290 1.57 8.67 -12.53
CA ASN A 290 1.97 9.59 -11.47
C ASN A 290 2.93 8.96 -10.44
N TYR A 291 3.99 8.34 -10.95
CA TYR A 291 4.96 7.64 -10.15
C TYR A 291 6.38 8.01 -10.52
N ILE A 292 7.22 8.10 -9.49
CA ILE A 292 8.63 8.40 -9.64
C ILE A 292 9.39 7.36 -8.87
N VAL A 293 10.22 6.64 -9.62
CA VAL A 293 11.09 5.61 -9.05
C VAL A 293 12.00 6.28 -8.05
N SER A 294 11.90 5.82 -6.81
CA SER A 294 12.58 6.42 -5.67
C SER A 294 13.72 5.54 -5.16
N ASN A 295 13.61 4.23 -5.38
CA ASN A 295 14.43 3.20 -4.73
C ASN A 295 14.50 3.36 -3.20
N THR A 296 13.42 3.88 -2.59
CA THR A 296 13.36 4.18 -1.16
C THR A 296 13.46 2.93 -0.30
N TYR A 297 12.76 1.87 -0.69
CA TYR A 297 12.66 0.62 0.08
C TYR A 297 13.51 -0.51 -0.51
N ASN A 298 13.85 -0.43 -1.79
CA ASN A 298 14.58 -1.45 -2.52
C ASN A 298 15.60 -0.80 -3.47
N PRO A 299 16.80 -1.38 -3.63
CA PRO A 299 17.82 -0.87 -4.55
C PRO A 299 17.37 -0.87 -6.02
N GLU A 300 16.37 -1.68 -6.35
CA GLU A 300 15.66 -1.71 -7.62
C GLU A 300 14.16 -1.81 -7.34
N GLU A 301 13.34 -1.06 -8.06
CA GLU A 301 11.88 -1.17 -7.97
C GLU A 301 11.36 -2.03 -9.13
N VAL A 302 10.84 -3.21 -8.81
CA VAL A 302 10.40 -4.20 -9.82
C VAL A 302 8.88 -4.24 -9.90
N PHE A 303 8.29 -3.90 -11.05
CA PHE A 303 6.85 -3.96 -11.28
C PHE A 303 6.51 -5.25 -12.03
N TYR A 304 5.90 -6.22 -11.32
CA TYR A 304 5.50 -7.50 -11.91
C TYR A 304 3.99 -7.58 -12.07
N TYR A 305 3.52 -7.83 -13.29
CA TYR A 305 2.10 -8.10 -13.53
C TYR A 305 1.89 -9.01 -14.74
N GLN A 306 1.14 -10.10 -14.54
CA GLN A 306 1.02 -11.16 -15.55
C GLN A 306 0.32 -10.72 -16.84
N PHE A 307 -0.55 -9.71 -16.81
CA PHE A 307 -1.28 -9.25 -17.99
C PHE A 307 -0.64 -7.99 -18.58
N VAL A 308 -1.39 -6.91 -18.79
CA VAL A 308 -0.88 -5.69 -19.41
C VAL A 308 -0.40 -4.71 -18.36
N ILE A 309 0.84 -4.24 -18.49
CA ILE A 309 1.35 -3.06 -17.78
C ILE A 309 1.32 -1.89 -18.74
N GLU A 310 0.59 -0.83 -18.40
CA GLU A 310 0.70 0.47 -19.06
C GLU A 310 1.46 1.43 -18.14
N ALA A 311 2.59 1.97 -18.59
CA ALA A 311 3.36 2.95 -17.84
C ALA A 311 3.44 4.27 -18.58
N GLY A 312 3.14 5.38 -17.91
CA GLY A 312 3.13 6.72 -18.53
C GLY A 312 1.89 7.51 -18.14
N ASN A 313 1.22 8.11 -19.13
CA ASN A 313 -0.08 8.82 -19.05
C ASN A 313 -0.37 9.43 -17.66
N ASN A 314 0.07 10.67 -17.43
CA ASN A 314 0.19 11.34 -16.11
C ASN A 314 1.50 11.08 -15.35
N GLY A 315 2.51 10.50 -16.02
CA GLY A 315 3.91 10.57 -15.61
C GLY A 315 4.41 9.31 -14.92
N PHE A 316 5.28 8.53 -15.57
CA PHE A 316 6.10 7.51 -14.90
C PHE A 316 7.56 7.86 -15.15
N ILE A 317 8.29 8.26 -14.11
CA ILE A 317 9.64 8.81 -14.24
C ILE A 317 10.64 7.90 -13.53
N VAL A 318 11.72 7.55 -14.23
CA VAL A 318 12.91 6.93 -13.66
C VAL A 318 14.01 7.99 -13.61
N PRO A 319 14.26 8.63 -12.44
CA PRO A 319 15.28 9.67 -12.31
C PRO A 319 16.71 9.14 -12.50
N SER A 320 17.66 10.06 -12.73
CA SER A 320 19.08 9.72 -12.74
C SER A 320 19.49 9.01 -11.45
N GLY A 321 20.35 7.98 -11.54
CA GLY A 321 20.78 7.18 -10.39
C GLY A 321 19.75 6.19 -9.86
N ARG A 322 18.56 6.10 -10.47
CA ARG A 322 17.49 5.18 -10.06
C ARG A 322 17.38 3.97 -10.99
N VAL A 323 16.91 2.86 -10.41
CA VAL A 323 16.82 1.55 -11.07
C VAL A 323 15.38 1.04 -10.99
N ALA A 324 14.78 0.77 -12.15
CA ALA A 324 13.46 0.16 -12.22
C ALA A 324 13.39 -0.94 -13.28
N ARG A 325 12.56 -1.96 -12.98
CA ARG A 325 12.30 -3.06 -13.90
C ARG A 325 10.80 -3.30 -14.01
N MET A 326 10.30 -3.50 -15.23
CA MET A 326 8.94 -3.95 -15.49
C MET A 326 8.98 -5.35 -16.09
N GLU A 327 8.22 -6.27 -15.51
CA GLU A 327 8.08 -7.65 -15.95
C GLU A 327 6.59 -7.99 -16.16
N SER A 328 6.26 -8.48 -17.34
CA SER A 328 4.91 -8.96 -17.67
C SER A 328 4.96 -10.26 -18.45
N LEU A 329 3.92 -11.10 -18.40
CA LEU A 329 3.84 -12.28 -19.29
C LEU A 329 3.32 -11.92 -20.69
N ASN A 330 2.57 -10.83 -20.81
CA ASN A 330 1.83 -10.49 -22.02
C ASN A 330 2.41 -9.25 -22.70
N THR A 331 2.21 -8.07 -22.09
CA THR A 331 2.47 -6.79 -22.74
C THR A 331 2.93 -5.74 -21.73
N ILE A 332 3.93 -4.96 -22.13
CA ILE A 332 4.32 -3.71 -21.46
C ILE A 332 4.18 -2.58 -22.49
N GLU A 333 3.34 -1.61 -22.19
CA GLU A 333 3.10 -0.45 -23.05
C GLU A 333 3.63 0.82 -22.38
N LEU A 334 4.68 1.40 -22.97
CA LEU A 334 5.20 2.70 -22.54
C LEU A 334 4.44 3.80 -23.29
N LYS A 335 3.52 4.47 -22.59
CA LYS A 335 2.67 5.54 -23.12
C LYS A 335 3.38 6.89 -23.04
N PRO A 336 2.92 7.93 -23.78
CA PRO A 336 3.37 9.30 -23.56
C PRO A 336 3.32 9.69 -22.08
N GLY A 337 4.37 10.35 -21.58
CA GLY A 337 4.54 10.63 -20.14
C GLY A 337 5.42 9.62 -19.39
N PHE A 338 5.83 8.52 -20.03
CA PHE A 338 6.97 7.73 -19.53
C PHE A 338 8.29 8.46 -19.80
N MET A 339 9.19 8.49 -18.80
CA MET A 339 10.51 9.12 -18.91
C MET A 339 11.56 8.36 -18.12
N ALA A 340 12.60 7.86 -18.79
CA ALA A 340 13.83 7.40 -18.13
C ALA A 340 14.92 8.45 -18.37
N GLN A 341 15.41 9.07 -17.29
CA GLN A 341 16.40 10.15 -17.38
C GLN A 341 17.80 9.60 -17.67
N SER A 342 18.68 10.44 -18.24
CA SER A 342 20.09 10.09 -18.42
C SER A 342 20.73 9.69 -17.07
N GLY A 343 21.41 8.55 -17.04
CA GLY A 343 21.99 7.96 -15.82
C GLY A 343 21.03 7.11 -14.99
N SER A 344 19.78 6.92 -15.43
CA SER A 344 18.88 5.90 -14.87
C SER A 344 19.12 4.52 -15.49
N THR A 345 18.70 3.46 -14.80
CA THR A 345 18.60 2.10 -15.36
C THR A 345 17.14 1.67 -15.40
N PHE A 346 16.62 1.46 -16.61
CA PHE A 346 15.27 0.94 -16.81
C PHE A 346 15.30 -0.31 -17.69
N THR A 347 14.64 -1.38 -17.23
CA THR A 347 14.49 -2.63 -17.98
C THR A 347 13.02 -2.99 -18.13
N ALA A 348 12.56 -3.29 -19.34
CA ALA A 348 11.24 -3.88 -19.59
C ALA A 348 11.41 -5.28 -20.19
N ARG A 349 10.75 -6.28 -19.62
CA ARG A 349 10.89 -7.69 -20.00
C ARG A 349 9.54 -8.39 -20.12
N ILE A 350 9.37 -9.16 -21.18
CA ILE A 350 8.31 -10.18 -21.26
C ILE A 350 8.86 -11.49 -20.69
N ASP A 351 8.27 -11.99 -19.60
CA ASP A 351 8.69 -13.23 -18.92
C ASP A 351 8.11 -14.48 -19.63
N VAL A 352 8.66 -14.76 -20.81
CA VAL A 352 8.25 -15.88 -21.68
C VAL A 352 8.46 -17.26 -21.02
N ALA A 353 9.36 -17.36 -20.03
CA ALA A 353 9.64 -18.63 -19.34
C ALA A 353 8.45 -19.12 -18.49
N ASN A 354 7.61 -18.19 -18.03
CA ASN A 354 6.40 -18.49 -17.27
C ASN A 354 5.12 -18.39 -18.11
N SER A 355 5.23 -18.13 -19.42
CA SER A 355 4.08 -18.04 -20.35
C SER A 355 3.21 -19.31 -20.40
N GLY A 356 3.79 -20.47 -20.11
CA GLY A 356 3.10 -21.77 -20.08
C GLY A 356 2.40 -22.11 -18.75
N LEU A 357 2.59 -21.33 -17.68
CA LEU A 357 1.91 -21.51 -16.39
C LEU A 357 0.51 -20.86 -16.36
N THR A 358 0.05 -20.35 -17.51
CA THR A 358 -1.31 -19.85 -17.73
C THR A 358 -2.33 -20.99 -17.93
N GLY A 359 -1.86 -22.22 -18.16
CA GLY A 359 -2.69 -23.43 -18.21
C GLY A 359 -2.70 -24.15 -16.85
N LYS A 360 -3.86 -24.70 -16.46
CA LYS A 360 -3.99 -25.61 -15.30
C LYS A 360 -2.83 -26.61 -15.31
N SER A 361 -1.92 -26.46 -14.36
CA SER A 361 -0.86 -27.43 -14.17
C SER A 361 -1.51 -28.68 -13.59
N ASN A 362 -1.64 -29.73 -14.39
CA ASN A 362 -1.86 -31.11 -13.96
C ASN A 362 -0.60 -31.69 -13.29
N ARG A 363 0.10 -30.90 -12.47
CA ARG A 363 0.99 -31.47 -11.47
C ARG A 363 0.13 -31.79 -10.27
N THR A 364 0.07 -33.07 -9.92
CA THR A 364 -0.21 -33.49 -8.55
C THR A 364 0.84 -32.82 -7.67
N LEU A 365 0.46 -31.69 -7.07
CA LEU A 365 1.29 -30.99 -6.11
C LEU A 365 1.05 -31.65 -4.76
N VAL A 366 2.13 -32.23 -4.23
CA VAL A 366 2.17 -32.72 -2.87
C VAL A 366 2.20 -31.50 -1.97
N VAL A 367 1.15 -31.33 -1.17
CA VAL A 367 1.14 -30.42 -0.02
C VAL A 367 2.32 -30.83 0.86
N ASN A 368 3.25 -29.92 1.10
CA ASN A 368 4.42 -30.23 1.91
C ASN A 368 4.00 -30.17 3.39
N ASP A 369 3.65 -31.33 3.96
CA ASP A 369 3.18 -31.47 5.36
C ASP A 369 4.29 -31.29 6.41
N LYS A 370 5.43 -30.64 6.09
CA LYS A 370 6.53 -30.44 7.05
C LYS A 370 7.14 -29.03 6.98
N PRO A 371 7.49 -28.46 8.15
CA PRO A 371 7.99 -27.10 8.29
C PRO A 371 9.34 -26.96 7.59
N PHE A 372 9.65 -25.75 7.13
CA PHE A 372 11.03 -25.38 6.83
C PHE A 372 11.84 -25.53 8.12
N ASP A 373 12.70 -26.54 8.17
CA ASP A 373 13.62 -26.78 9.29
C ASP A 373 14.60 -25.60 9.44
N ASP A 374 14.88 -25.27 10.70
CA ASP A 374 15.77 -24.22 11.19
C ASP A 374 16.98 -23.92 10.28
N LEU A 375 17.04 -22.70 9.77
CA LEU A 375 18.32 -22.02 9.57
C LEU A 375 18.53 -21.08 10.75
N ASP A 376 19.47 -21.46 11.59
CA ASP A 376 20.00 -20.74 12.76
C ASP A 376 20.36 -19.29 12.37
N ILE A 377 19.42 -18.34 12.51
CA ILE A 377 19.70 -16.89 12.38
C ILE A 377 20.33 -16.44 13.70
N LYS A 378 21.55 -16.91 13.97
CA LYS A 378 22.48 -16.20 14.84
C LYS A 378 23.24 -15.20 13.99
N ASN A 379 22.60 -14.07 13.76
CA ASN A 379 23.27 -12.78 13.58
C ASN A 379 22.24 -11.72 13.95
N ILE A 380 22.27 -11.34 15.23
CA ILE A 380 21.76 -10.05 15.66
C ILE A 380 22.60 -9.03 14.90
N VAL A 381 21.99 -8.34 13.94
CA VAL A 381 22.58 -7.12 13.39
C VAL A 381 22.47 -6.11 14.53
N GLU A 382 23.55 -6.01 15.31
CA GLU A 382 23.75 -4.86 16.18
C GLU A 382 23.84 -3.64 15.27
N TRP A 383 22.85 -2.75 15.41
CA TRP A 383 22.88 -1.44 14.81
C TRP A 383 23.97 -0.63 15.53
N GLU A 384 25.17 -0.60 14.96
CA GLU A 384 26.11 0.47 15.29
C GLU A 384 25.56 1.77 14.71
N GLU A 385 25.36 2.76 15.58
CA GLU A 385 25.11 4.15 15.20
C GLU A 385 26.32 4.68 14.42
N ASP A 386 26.36 4.49 13.10
CA ASP A 386 27.28 5.24 12.26
C ASP A 386 26.68 6.63 11.99
N ASN A 387 27.38 7.66 12.44
CA ASN A 387 27.06 9.08 12.31
C ASN A 387 27.25 9.59 10.86
N LYS A 388 26.84 8.80 9.87
CA LYS A 388 26.77 9.19 8.45
C LYS A 388 25.33 9.08 7.98
N ASP A 389 24.66 10.24 7.98
CA ASP A 389 23.27 10.39 7.52
C ASP A 389 23.15 10.26 5.99
N ASP A 390 23.21 9.02 5.51
CA ASP A 390 22.89 8.60 4.14
C ASP A 390 21.37 8.33 3.96
N SER A 391 20.52 8.78 4.90
CA SER A 391 19.08 8.61 4.79
C SER A 391 18.53 9.36 3.56
N PRO A 392 17.69 8.74 2.72
CA PRO A 392 17.05 9.41 1.59
C PRO A 392 16.20 10.59 2.09
N VAL A 393 16.11 11.66 1.28
CA VAL A 393 15.27 12.81 1.63
C VAL A 393 13.80 12.40 1.44
N PHE A 394 13.02 12.31 2.51
CA PHE A 394 11.58 12.07 2.44
C PHE A 394 10.83 13.40 2.33
N LEU A 395 9.90 13.50 1.38
CA LEU A 395 9.15 14.72 1.11
C LEU A 395 7.65 14.54 1.27
N THR A 396 7.01 15.38 2.09
CA THR A 396 5.55 15.47 2.18
C THR A 396 5.08 16.83 1.70
N THR A 397 4.17 16.87 0.75
CA THR A 397 3.49 18.11 0.31
C THR A 397 2.15 18.27 1.03
N PHE A 398 1.89 19.43 1.61
CA PHE A 398 0.64 19.78 2.29
C PHE A 398 0.35 21.30 2.21
N PRO A 399 -0.91 21.74 2.08
CA PRO A 399 -2.08 20.92 1.78
C PRO A 399 -2.09 20.48 0.32
N ASN A 400 -2.71 19.35 0.04
CA ASN A 400 -3.04 18.91 -1.32
C ASN A 400 -4.48 18.38 -1.26
N PRO A 401 -5.48 19.20 -1.62
CA PRO A 401 -5.44 20.30 -2.56
C PRO A 401 -4.94 21.57 -1.88
N PHE A 402 -4.40 22.51 -2.65
CA PHE A 402 -3.96 23.79 -2.14
C PHE A 402 -4.80 24.93 -2.69
N ILE A 403 -4.94 25.98 -1.88
CA ILE A 403 -5.65 27.20 -2.28
C ILE A 403 -4.64 28.25 -2.73
N ASN A 404 -3.63 28.56 -1.91
CA ASN A 404 -2.67 29.64 -2.17
C ASN A 404 -1.23 29.31 -1.77
N LYS A 405 -1.04 28.22 -1.01
CA LYS A 405 0.23 27.83 -0.41
C LYS A 405 0.40 26.32 -0.47
N ILE A 406 1.62 25.90 -0.77
CA ILE A 406 2.06 24.51 -0.62
C ILE A 406 3.30 24.50 0.24
N THR A 407 3.28 23.65 1.25
CA THR A 407 4.41 23.38 2.13
C THR A 407 4.97 22.02 1.77
N ILE A 408 6.28 21.94 1.54
CA ILE A 408 6.99 20.69 1.35
C ILE A 408 7.94 20.55 2.53
N LYS A 409 7.76 19.49 3.32
CA LYS A 409 8.70 19.16 4.40
C LYS A 409 9.65 18.08 3.93
N LEU A 410 10.93 18.32 4.18
CA LEU A 410 12.04 17.38 4.05
C LEU A 410 12.32 16.78 5.44
N ASN A 411 12.73 15.53 5.49
CA ASN A 411 13.26 14.91 6.71
C ASN A 411 14.67 15.42 7.10
N LYS A 412 15.37 16.14 6.23
CA LYS A 412 16.68 16.75 6.51
C LYS A 412 16.85 18.08 5.78
N LYS A 413 17.71 18.95 6.33
CA LYS A 413 18.01 20.26 5.73
C LYS A 413 18.89 20.08 4.50
N THR A 414 18.49 20.66 3.38
CA THR A 414 19.23 20.54 2.12
C THR A 414 18.98 21.75 1.23
N ASP A 415 20.01 22.11 0.46
CA ASP A 415 19.87 23.06 -0.63
C ASP A 415 19.02 22.42 -1.73
N CYS A 416 17.92 23.07 -2.10
CA CYS A 416 17.03 22.54 -3.13
C CYS A 416 16.27 23.66 -3.83
N SER A 417 15.78 23.35 -5.03
CA SER A 417 14.89 24.20 -5.79
C SER A 417 13.57 23.50 -6.01
N ILE A 418 12.49 24.26 -6.00
CA ILE A 418 11.17 23.79 -6.37
C ILE A 418 10.79 24.38 -7.70
N GLU A 419 10.26 23.55 -8.59
CA GLU A 419 9.71 23.94 -9.87
C GLU A 419 8.29 23.41 -10.02
N VAL A 420 7.35 24.29 -10.36
CA VAL A 420 5.94 23.94 -10.55
C VAL A 420 5.67 23.92 -12.05
N PHE A 421 5.06 22.84 -12.52
CA PHE A 421 4.70 22.61 -13.91
C PHE A 421 3.19 22.48 -14.05
N ASN A 422 2.64 22.97 -15.16
CA ASN A 422 1.28 22.64 -15.56
C ASN A 422 1.23 21.27 -16.28
N MET A 423 0.02 20.79 -16.58
CA MET A 423 -0.17 19.50 -17.29
C MET A 423 0.40 19.45 -18.71
N MET A 424 0.76 20.59 -19.31
CA MET A 424 1.46 20.65 -20.60
C MET A 424 2.98 20.58 -20.45
N GLY A 425 3.51 20.42 -19.24
CA GLY A 425 4.94 20.38 -18.94
C GLY A 425 5.62 21.75 -18.98
N MET A 426 4.86 22.85 -19.03
CA MET A 426 5.44 24.19 -18.95
C MET A 426 5.74 24.54 -17.50
N SER A 427 6.98 24.94 -17.22
CA SER A 427 7.38 25.50 -15.93
C SER A 427 6.68 26.84 -15.73
N ILE A 428 5.87 26.91 -14.68
CA ILE A 428 5.07 28.10 -14.33
C ILE A 428 5.68 28.86 -13.15
N ARG A 429 6.53 28.20 -12.35
CA ARG A 429 7.21 28.84 -11.22
C ARG A 429 8.45 28.05 -10.83
N LYS A 430 9.50 28.76 -10.42
CA LYS A 430 10.71 28.17 -9.87
C LYS A 430 11.21 29.00 -8.69
N GLU A 431 11.52 28.34 -7.58
CA GLU A 431 12.08 28.96 -6.37
C GLU A 431 13.24 28.13 -5.85
N SER A 432 14.22 28.77 -5.22
CA SER A 432 15.40 28.10 -4.67
C SER A 432 15.51 28.39 -3.18
N PHE A 433 15.92 27.38 -2.44
CA PHE A 433 15.99 27.37 -0.98
C PHE A 433 17.35 26.82 -0.55
N GLN A 434 17.89 27.40 0.52
CA GLN A 434 19.18 26.99 1.05
C GLN A 434 19.04 26.45 2.46
N ASN A 435 19.67 25.31 2.72
CA ASN A 435 19.79 24.67 4.02
C ASN A 435 18.48 24.68 4.83
N THR A 436 17.38 24.31 4.18
CA THR A 436 16.05 24.25 4.79
C THR A 436 15.52 22.83 4.77
N ASP A 437 14.70 22.49 5.76
CA ASP A 437 13.87 21.29 5.80
C ASP A 437 12.41 21.59 5.47
N THR A 438 12.07 22.87 5.30
CA THR A 438 10.71 23.33 5.09
C THR A 438 10.71 24.31 3.92
N LEU A 439 9.94 23.96 2.91
CA LEU A 439 9.84 24.71 1.67
C LEU A 439 8.42 25.23 1.54
N GLU A 440 8.26 26.55 1.44
CA GLU A 440 6.94 27.15 1.33
C GLU A 440 6.82 27.93 0.03
N ILE A 441 5.99 27.40 -0.89
CA ILE A 441 5.60 28.15 -2.08
C ILE A 441 4.31 28.87 -1.76
N ASN A 442 4.43 30.19 -1.57
CA ASN A 442 3.31 31.07 -1.27
C ASN A 442 2.78 31.76 -2.54
N ASN A 443 1.67 32.50 -2.46
CA ASN A 443 1.17 33.36 -3.53
C ASN A 443 0.82 32.61 -4.84
N LEU A 444 0.22 31.42 -4.74
CA LEU A 444 -0.24 30.65 -5.90
C LEU A 444 -1.67 31.02 -6.36
N TYR A 445 -2.14 32.23 -6.06
CA TYR A 445 -3.50 32.69 -6.38
C TYR A 445 -3.77 32.85 -7.89
N GLY A 446 -2.73 33.09 -8.69
CA GLY A 446 -2.84 33.28 -10.13
C GLY A 446 -2.97 31.98 -10.93
N LEU A 447 -2.89 30.82 -10.26
CA LEU A 447 -3.04 29.52 -10.91
C LEU A 447 -4.52 29.18 -11.05
N SER A 448 -4.94 28.82 -12.26
CA SER A 448 -6.26 28.25 -12.51
C SER A 448 -6.47 26.98 -11.70
N SER A 449 -7.70 26.72 -11.25
CA SER A 449 -8.07 25.43 -10.66
C SER A 449 -7.69 24.29 -11.61
N GLY A 450 -7.08 23.24 -11.07
CA GLY A 450 -6.55 22.16 -11.90
C GLY A 450 -5.35 21.45 -11.30
N ILE A 451 -4.75 20.59 -12.10
CA ILE A 451 -3.64 19.72 -11.69
C ILE A 451 -2.31 20.36 -12.06
N TYR A 452 -1.37 20.33 -11.13
CA TYR A 452 0.01 20.77 -11.33
C TYR A 452 0.96 19.69 -10.85
N VAL A 453 2.19 19.70 -11.37
CA VAL A 453 3.28 18.83 -10.91
C VAL A 453 4.32 19.71 -10.26
N ILE A 454 4.70 19.38 -9.02
CA ILE A 454 5.81 20.04 -8.34
C ILE A 454 7.01 19.15 -8.39
N GLN A 455 8.12 19.62 -8.94
CA GLN A 455 9.42 18.99 -8.85
C GLN A 455 10.27 19.67 -7.79
N VAL A 456 10.95 18.89 -6.96
CA VAL A 456 11.98 19.37 -6.04
C VAL A 456 13.29 18.77 -6.49
N VAL A 457 14.31 19.61 -6.66
CA VAL A 457 15.63 19.24 -7.15
C VAL A 457 16.67 19.68 -6.13
N ASN A 458 17.65 18.84 -5.78
CA ASN A 458 18.71 19.23 -4.83
C ASN A 458 19.73 20.21 -5.47
N GLY A 459 20.65 20.72 -4.65
CA GLY A 459 21.72 21.61 -5.08
C GLY A 459 22.66 21.01 -6.14
N GLN A 460 22.66 19.68 -6.30
CA GLN A 460 23.42 18.94 -7.31
C GLN A 460 22.64 18.76 -8.64
N GLY A 461 21.37 19.17 -8.71
CA GLY A 461 20.54 19.03 -9.90
C GLY A 461 19.78 17.70 -9.99
N GLU A 462 19.77 16.89 -8.94
CA GLU A 462 19.06 15.61 -8.88
C GLU A 462 17.60 15.82 -8.43
N LEU A 463 16.66 15.18 -9.13
CA LEU A 463 15.24 15.21 -8.79
C LEU A 463 15.00 14.44 -7.47
N LEU A 464 14.64 15.16 -6.41
CA LEU A 464 14.29 14.61 -5.10
C LEU A 464 12.82 14.18 -5.03
N LEU A 465 11.93 14.95 -5.67
CA LEU A 465 10.50 14.71 -5.70
C LEU A 465 9.97 15.18 -7.04
N ALA A 466 9.01 14.47 -7.61
CA ALA A 466 7.92 15.16 -8.28
C ALA A 466 6.57 14.63 -7.83
N LYS A 467 5.65 15.55 -7.54
CA LYS A 467 4.36 15.19 -6.99
C LYS A 467 3.27 15.99 -7.65
N ARG A 468 2.22 15.29 -8.05
CA ARG A 468 0.96 15.90 -8.47
C ARG A 468 0.31 16.61 -7.27
N VAL A 469 -0.05 17.87 -7.48
CA VAL A 469 -0.81 18.69 -6.55
C VAL A 469 -2.03 19.27 -7.25
N VAL A 470 -3.09 19.53 -6.49
CA VAL A 470 -4.38 20.00 -7.00
C VAL A 470 -4.63 21.40 -6.49
N LYS A 471 -4.83 22.35 -7.40
CA LYS A 471 -5.29 23.70 -7.09
C LYS A 471 -6.82 23.69 -7.08
N LEU A 472 -7.43 24.08 -5.97
CA LEU A 472 -8.88 24.35 -5.90
C LEU A 472 -9.25 25.64 -6.61
#